data_AF-A0AA39D773-F1
#
_entry.id   AF-A0AA39D773-F1
#
_cell.length_a   1.000
_cell.length_b   1.000
_cell.length_c   1.000
_cell.angle_alpha   90.00
_cell.angle_beta   90.00
_cell.angle_gamma   90.00
#
_symmetry.space_group_name_H-M   'P 1'
#
loop_
_entity.id
_entity.type
_entity.pdbx_description
1 polymer ?
#
loop_
_entity_poly.entity_id
_entity_poly.type
_entity_poly.pdbx_seq_one_letter_code
_entity_poly.pdbx_strand_id
1 'polypeptide(L)'
;MDVRRRPPRPPRATADATLESERHRRLKPTGAVDGPPSPPTPKASDALPLPLYLTNGIFFTLFFSVAYYLLHRWRDKIRTHTPLHVVTLSEIAAIVSLIASFIYLLGFFGIDFVQSFISRASHDAWDVDDDAPDHFIIDEDRRRGPCPASIECPVPPITAIASPSKMVDPAPVNLPEEDEEIVKLVVSGTIPSYSLESKLGDCKRAVSIRREALQRLTGKSLLELPCEGFDYQAILGQCCEMPVGYVQIPVGIAGPLLLDGFEYSVPMATTEGCLVASTNRGCKAIYVSGGATSMVLRDGMTRAPVVRFATAKRAAELKFFLENPENFETLSVIFNRSSRFARLQGIQCAMAGRNLYIRFSCSTGDAMGMNMVSKGVQNVLDFLQNDFPDMDVIGISGEPILF
;
A
#
# COMPACT_ATOMS: atom_id res chain seq x y z
N MET A 1 50.72 -13.89 -5.89
CA MET A 1 49.72 -14.44 -4.96
C MET A 1 48.45 -13.63 -5.15
N ASP A 2 47.31 -14.10 -5.63
CA ASP A 2 46.95 -15.32 -6.34
C ASP A 2 45.72 -14.90 -7.18
N VAL A 3 45.78 -15.12 -8.49
CA VAL A 3 44.70 -14.79 -9.44
C VAL A 3 44.03 -16.12 -9.83
N ARG A 4 42.76 -16.32 -9.49
CA ARG A 4 41.92 -17.39 -10.06
C ARG A 4 40.51 -16.83 -10.32
N ARG A 5 40.18 -16.50 -11.57
CA ARG A 5 39.66 -17.36 -12.67
C ARG A 5 38.19 -17.74 -12.49
N ARG A 6 37.32 -17.08 -13.26
CA ARG A 6 35.94 -17.49 -13.57
C ARG A 6 35.95 -18.61 -14.63
N PRO A 7 34.99 -19.56 -14.62
CA PRO A 7 34.86 -20.57 -15.67
C PRO A 7 34.08 -20.06 -16.91
N PRO A 8 34.28 -20.65 -18.11
CA PRO A 8 33.78 -20.13 -19.39
C PRO A 8 32.38 -20.64 -19.78
N ARG A 9 31.65 -19.86 -20.60
CA ARG A 9 30.37 -20.22 -21.25
C ARG A 9 30.59 -21.20 -22.43
N PRO A 10 29.60 -22.04 -22.77
CA PRO A 10 29.69 -22.95 -23.90
C PRO A 10 29.42 -22.25 -25.26
N PRO A 11 29.93 -22.79 -26.38
CA PRO A 11 29.88 -22.13 -27.69
C PRO A 11 28.56 -22.39 -28.43
N ARG A 12 28.12 -21.36 -29.19
CA ARG A 12 27.01 -21.41 -30.14
C ARG A 12 27.56 -21.79 -31.52
N ALA A 13 26.99 -22.82 -32.13
CA ALA A 13 27.35 -23.26 -33.47
C ALA A 13 26.86 -22.28 -34.55
N THR A 14 27.74 -21.96 -35.48
CA THR A 14 27.47 -21.29 -36.75
C THR A 14 27.37 -22.32 -37.85
N ALA A 15 26.36 -22.23 -38.71
CA ALA A 15 26.39 -22.79 -40.05
C ALA A 15 25.71 -21.82 -41.01
N ASP A 16 26.45 -21.52 -42.07
CA ASP A 16 26.19 -20.54 -43.11
C ASP A 16 25.20 -21.03 -44.18
N ALA A 17 24.54 -20.04 -44.79
CA ALA A 17 24.26 -19.88 -46.22
C ALA A 17 23.48 -20.97 -46.99
N THR A 18 22.34 -20.59 -47.59
CA THR A 18 22.24 -20.18 -49.02
C THR A 18 20.80 -20.31 -49.59
N LEU A 19 20.49 -19.34 -50.48
CA LEU A 19 19.66 -19.43 -51.70
C LEU A 19 18.11 -19.35 -51.63
N GLU A 20 17.64 -18.25 -52.28
CA GLU A 20 16.54 -18.14 -53.26
C GLU A 20 15.10 -18.50 -52.83
N SER A 21 14.20 -17.52 -52.71
CA SER A 21 13.51 -16.78 -53.79
C SER A 21 12.33 -17.52 -54.43
N GLU A 22 11.15 -16.95 -54.14
CA GLU A 22 9.99 -16.81 -55.03
C GLU A 22 8.99 -17.96 -55.29
N ARG A 23 7.77 -17.66 -54.82
CA ARG A 23 6.50 -17.60 -55.57
C ARG A 23 5.69 -18.87 -55.85
N HIS A 24 4.48 -18.81 -55.27
CA HIS A 24 3.17 -19.00 -55.90
C HIS A 24 2.98 -20.17 -56.89
N ARG A 25 2.09 -21.11 -56.52
CA ARG A 25 0.81 -21.25 -57.25
C ARG A 25 -0.24 -22.09 -56.53
N ARG A 26 -1.42 -21.46 -56.39
CA ARG A 26 -2.76 -22.05 -56.26
C ARG A 26 -3.01 -23.12 -57.32
N LEU A 27 -3.63 -24.23 -56.93
CA LEU A 27 -4.64 -24.95 -57.72
C LEU A 27 -5.74 -25.49 -56.79
N LYS A 28 -6.99 -25.23 -57.18
CA LYS A 28 -8.30 -25.74 -56.69
C LYS A 28 -9.05 -26.17 -57.99
N PRO A 29 -10.24 -26.79 -57.98
CA PRO A 29 -10.81 -27.87 -57.15
C PRO A 29 -11.51 -28.96 -58.03
N THR A 30 -12.05 -30.03 -57.45
CA THR A 30 -13.22 -30.87 -57.89
C THR A 30 -13.39 -31.99 -56.84
N GLY A 31 -14.54 -32.50 -56.38
CA GLY A 31 -15.99 -32.23 -56.41
C GLY A 31 -16.62 -33.17 -55.32
N ALA A 32 -17.37 -32.64 -54.35
CA ALA A 32 -18.85 -32.71 -54.18
C ALA A 32 -19.47 -34.12 -53.98
N VAL A 33 -20.04 -34.39 -52.79
CA VAL A 33 -21.41 -34.94 -52.54
C VAL A 33 -21.90 -34.49 -51.14
N ASP A 34 -23.17 -34.08 -51.07
CA ASP A 34 -23.89 -33.33 -50.03
C ASP A 34 -24.40 -34.10 -48.79
N GLY A 35 -24.56 -33.36 -47.68
CA GLY A 35 -25.47 -33.63 -46.55
C GLY A 35 -26.09 -32.30 -46.07
N PRO A 36 -27.32 -32.29 -45.49
CA PRO A 36 -28.15 -31.08 -45.38
C PRO A 36 -27.66 -30.06 -44.31
N PRO A 37 -27.92 -28.75 -44.49
CA PRO A 37 -27.43 -27.72 -43.58
C PRO A 37 -28.29 -27.59 -42.31
N SER A 38 -27.65 -27.58 -41.15
CA SER A 38 -28.24 -27.08 -39.90
C SER A 38 -28.30 -25.55 -39.93
N PRO A 39 -29.35 -24.90 -39.38
CA PRO A 39 -29.52 -23.44 -39.46
C PRO A 39 -28.42 -22.71 -38.67
N PRO A 40 -27.88 -21.58 -39.18
CA PRO A 40 -26.91 -20.80 -38.43
C PRO A 40 -27.57 -20.15 -37.20
N THR A 41 -26.94 -20.32 -36.04
CA THR A 41 -27.26 -19.57 -34.83
C THR A 41 -26.99 -18.08 -35.08
N PRO A 42 -27.92 -17.17 -34.71
CA PRO A 42 -27.77 -15.76 -35.00
C PRO A 42 -26.60 -15.18 -34.19
N LYS A 43 -25.58 -14.67 -34.89
CA LYS A 43 -24.52 -13.85 -34.30
C LYS A 43 -25.03 -12.42 -34.19
N ALA A 44 -24.75 -11.74 -33.07
CA ALA A 44 -25.11 -10.34 -32.85
C ALA A 44 -24.49 -9.34 -33.85
N SER A 45 -23.73 -9.83 -34.84
CA SER A 45 -23.18 -9.07 -35.96
C SER A 45 -24.20 -8.62 -36.99
N ASP A 46 -25.42 -9.19 -37.00
CA ASP A 46 -26.44 -8.88 -38.03
C ASP A 46 -27.32 -7.67 -37.70
N ALA A 47 -27.06 -6.96 -36.59
CA ALA A 47 -27.91 -5.88 -36.10
C ALA A 47 -27.46 -4.45 -36.48
N LEU A 48 -26.35 -4.26 -37.21
CA LEU A 48 -25.84 -2.91 -37.53
C LEU A 48 -25.31 -2.81 -38.99
N PRO A 49 -25.71 -1.78 -39.76
CA PRO A 49 -25.39 -1.69 -41.20
C PRO A 49 -23.98 -1.15 -41.50
N LEU A 50 -23.03 -1.25 -40.55
CA LEU A 50 -21.68 -0.68 -40.69
C LEU A 50 -20.59 -1.72 -40.39
N PRO A 51 -19.41 -1.65 -41.04
CA PRO A 51 -18.32 -2.58 -40.78
C PRO A 51 -17.92 -2.58 -39.29
N LEU A 52 -17.89 -3.75 -38.65
CA LEU A 52 -17.67 -3.92 -37.19
C LEU A 52 -16.39 -3.23 -36.67
N TYR A 53 -15.33 -3.17 -37.47
CA TYR A 53 -14.10 -2.46 -37.11
C TYR A 53 -14.33 -0.95 -36.95
N LEU A 54 -15.19 -0.38 -37.79
CA LEU A 54 -15.51 1.04 -37.76
C LEU A 54 -16.37 1.38 -36.54
N THR A 55 -17.38 0.56 -36.22
CA THR A 55 -18.21 0.77 -35.02
C THR A 55 -17.38 0.64 -33.75
N ASN A 56 -16.50 -0.35 -33.66
CA ASN A 56 -15.60 -0.52 -32.51
C ASN A 56 -14.63 0.65 -32.35
N GLY A 57 -14.04 1.13 -33.45
CA GLY A 57 -13.18 2.30 -33.42
C GLY A 57 -13.92 3.55 -32.94
N ILE A 58 -15.16 3.75 -33.38
CA ILE A 58 -16.00 4.87 -32.95
C ILE A 58 -16.33 4.76 -31.45
N PHE A 59 -16.81 3.63 -30.95
CA PHE A 59 -17.18 3.50 -29.54
C PHE A 59 -15.97 3.55 -28.60
N PHE A 60 -14.81 3.03 -29.03
CA PHE A 60 -13.57 3.10 -28.26
C PHE A 60 -13.08 4.56 -28.17
N THR A 61 -13.01 5.27 -29.29
CA THR A 61 -12.60 6.69 -29.30
C THR A 61 -13.60 7.58 -28.56
N LEU A 62 -14.90 7.30 -28.67
CA LEU A 62 -15.95 7.99 -27.92
C LEU A 62 -15.81 7.76 -26.41
N PHE A 63 -15.56 6.53 -25.96
CA PHE A 63 -15.38 6.22 -24.53
C PHE A 63 -14.22 7.02 -23.92
N PHE A 64 -13.04 6.99 -24.53
CA PHE A 64 -11.87 7.68 -23.98
C PHE A 64 -11.97 9.21 -24.08
N SER A 65 -12.55 9.74 -25.15
CA SER A 65 -12.74 11.20 -25.29
C SER A 65 -13.74 11.76 -24.28
N VAL A 66 -14.85 11.05 -24.05
CA VAL A 66 -15.87 11.43 -23.07
C VAL A 66 -15.36 11.25 -21.63
N ALA A 67 -14.63 10.17 -21.35
CA ALA A 67 -13.98 9.98 -20.05
C ALA A 67 -12.97 11.10 -19.75
N TYR A 68 -12.14 11.47 -20.74
CA TYR A 68 -11.20 12.57 -20.62
C TYR A 68 -11.89 13.91 -20.37
N TYR A 69 -12.97 14.20 -21.09
CA TYR A 69 -13.78 15.41 -20.89
C TYR A 69 -14.35 15.50 -19.47
N LEU A 70 -14.92 14.40 -18.95
CA LEU A 70 -15.48 14.36 -17.59
C LEU A 70 -14.40 14.53 -16.52
N LEU A 71 -13.24 13.88 -16.67
CA LEU A 71 -12.12 14.05 -15.75
C LEU A 71 -11.60 15.50 -15.73
N HIS A 72 -11.50 16.15 -16.89
CA HIS A 72 -11.08 17.55 -16.96
C HIS A 72 -12.11 18.48 -16.30
N ARG A 73 -13.40 18.26 -16.55
CA ARG A 73 -14.48 19.06 -15.95
C ARG A 73 -14.58 18.89 -14.45
N TRP A 74 -14.45 17.67 -13.95
CA TRP A 74 -14.44 17.41 -12.51
C TRP A 74 -13.21 18.02 -11.83
N ARG A 75 -12.04 17.99 -12.48
CA ARG A 75 -10.85 18.70 -12.00
C ARG A 75 -11.07 20.22 -11.90
N ASP A 76 -11.73 20.81 -12.88
CA ASP A 76 -12.03 22.26 -12.87
C ASP A 76 -13.07 22.61 -11.79
N LYS A 77 -14.05 21.74 -11.53
CA LYS A 77 -15.01 21.92 -10.43
C LYS A 77 -14.36 21.88 -9.06
N ILE A 78 -13.44 20.94 -8.85
CA ILE A 78 -12.64 20.84 -7.63
C ILE A 78 -11.82 22.12 -7.41
N ARG A 79 -11.23 22.68 -8.47
CA ARG A 79 -10.46 23.93 -8.40
C ARG A 79 -11.30 25.18 -8.12
N THR A 80 -12.56 25.18 -8.54
CA THR A 80 -13.49 26.32 -8.41
C THR A 80 -14.44 26.19 -7.23
N HIS A 81 -14.25 25.17 -6.37
CA HIS A 81 -15.13 24.83 -5.24
C HIS A 81 -16.62 24.72 -5.61
N THR A 82 -16.91 24.36 -6.86
CA THR A 82 -18.29 24.13 -7.28
C THR A 82 -18.72 22.71 -6.86
N PRO A 83 -19.90 22.54 -6.25
CA PRO A 83 -20.34 21.24 -5.78
C PRO A 83 -20.47 20.23 -6.94
N LEU A 84 -19.88 19.05 -6.76
CA LEU A 84 -19.83 17.96 -7.77
C LEU A 84 -21.21 17.45 -8.20
N HIS A 85 -22.23 17.60 -7.34
CA HIS A 85 -23.61 17.21 -7.65
C HIS A 85 -24.34 18.16 -8.61
N VAL A 86 -23.80 19.36 -8.87
CA VAL A 86 -24.38 20.29 -9.84
C VAL A 86 -23.86 19.92 -11.22
N VAL A 87 -24.59 19.06 -11.92
CA VAL A 87 -24.21 18.52 -13.23
C VAL A 87 -24.86 19.35 -14.35
N THR A 88 -24.08 19.81 -15.33
CA THR A 88 -24.60 20.55 -16.49
C THR A 88 -25.20 19.59 -17.53
N LEU A 89 -26.06 20.10 -18.42
CA LEU A 89 -26.64 19.29 -19.51
C LEU A 89 -25.56 18.59 -20.38
N SER A 90 -24.41 19.24 -20.60
CA SER A 90 -23.29 18.66 -21.34
C SER A 90 -22.61 17.51 -20.58
N GLU A 91 -22.53 17.60 -19.25
CA GLU A 91 -21.97 16.54 -18.40
C GLU A 91 -22.93 15.35 -18.27
N ILE A 92 -24.25 15.60 -18.21
CA ILE A 92 -25.26 14.53 -18.23
C ILE A 92 -25.16 13.76 -19.56
N ALA A 93 -25.10 14.47 -20.69
CA ALA A 93 -24.95 13.84 -22.01
C ALA A 93 -23.65 13.03 -22.13
N ALA A 94 -22.55 13.55 -21.56
CA ALA A 94 -21.27 12.83 -21.48
C ALA A 94 -21.38 11.57 -20.60
N ILE A 95 -21.98 11.64 -19.42
CA ILE A 95 -22.17 10.47 -18.54
C ILE A 95 -23.00 9.39 -19.23
N VAL A 96 -24.11 9.76 -19.87
CA VAL A 96 -24.96 8.81 -20.62
C VAL A 96 -24.19 8.17 -21.77
N SER A 97 -23.41 8.97 -22.52
CA SER A 97 -22.58 8.48 -23.63
C SER A 97 -21.46 7.56 -23.15
N LEU A 98 -20.89 7.84 -21.97
CA LEU A 98 -19.88 6.99 -21.33
C LEU A 98 -20.47 5.64 -20.93
N ILE A 99 -21.66 5.64 -20.31
CA ILE A 99 -22.35 4.40 -19.91
C ILE A 99 -22.73 3.58 -21.14
N ALA A 100 -23.27 4.21 -22.19
CA ALA A 100 -23.65 3.52 -23.42
C ALA A 100 -22.43 2.90 -24.14
N SER A 101 -21.32 3.63 -24.24
CA SER A 101 -20.09 3.10 -24.83
C SER A 101 -19.43 2.03 -23.95
N PHE A 102 -19.52 2.13 -22.63
CA PHE A 102 -19.03 1.10 -21.71
C PHE A 102 -19.83 -0.21 -21.86
N ILE A 103 -21.16 -0.15 -21.90
CA ILE A 103 -22.02 -1.32 -22.11
C ILE A 103 -21.72 -1.97 -23.46
N TYR A 104 -21.53 -1.17 -24.52
CA TYR A 104 -21.13 -1.67 -25.83
C TYR A 104 -19.78 -2.39 -25.79
N LEU A 105 -18.76 -1.79 -25.17
CA LEU A 105 -17.43 -2.39 -25.05
C LEU A 105 -17.46 -3.67 -24.20
N LEU A 106 -18.26 -3.71 -23.12
CA LEU A 106 -18.42 -4.91 -22.31
C LEU A 106 -19.17 -6.02 -23.05
N GLY A 107 -20.20 -5.69 -23.83
CA GLY A 107 -20.92 -6.64 -24.66
C GLY A 107 -20.09 -7.19 -25.82
N PHE A 108 -19.22 -6.36 -26.42
CA PHE A 108 -18.42 -6.76 -27.57
C PHE A 108 -17.13 -7.50 -27.18
N PHE A 109 -16.38 -7.00 -26.19
CA PHE A 109 -15.13 -7.65 -25.71
C PHE A 109 -15.37 -8.70 -24.63
N GLY A 110 -16.45 -8.62 -23.87
CA GLY A 110 -16.74 -9.54 -22.76
C GLY A 110 -17.22 -10.92 -23.22
N ILE A 111 -17.88 -11.03 -24.37
CA ILE A 111 -18.38 -12.32 -24.88
C ILE A 111 -17.21 -13.20 -25.36
N ASP A 112 -16.26 -12.66 -26.11
CA ASP A 112 -15.06 -13.42 -26.54
C ASP A 112 -14.17 -13.82 -25.36
N PHE A 113 -14.10 -13.00 -24.31
CA PHE A 113 -13.34 -13.30 -23.09
C PHE A 113 -13.94 -14.48 -22.30
N VAL A 114 -15.27 -14.52 -22.16
CA VAL A 114 -15.98 -15.61 -21.45
C VAL A 114 -15.99 -16.90 -22.28
N GLN A 115 -16.15 -16.80 -23.60
CA GLN A 115 -16.22 -17.96 -24.50
C GLN A 115 -14.85 -18.63 -24.71
N SER A 116 -13.75 -17.87 -24.65
CA SER A 116 -12.36 -18.37 -24.63
C SER A 116 -12.05 -19.19 -23.36
N PHE A 117 -12.60 -18.77 -22.22
CA PHE A 117 -12.47 -19.51 -20.96
C PHE A 117 -13.21 -20.85 -20.97
N ILE A 118 -14.40 -20.89 -21.57
CA ILE A 118 -15.19 -22.13 -21.70
C ILE A 118 -14.55 -23.09 -22.72
N SER A 119 -14.03 -22.57 -23.83
CA SER A 119 -13.42 -23.40 -24.89
C SER A 119 -12.08 -24.03 -24.49
N ARG A 120 -11.30 -23.40 -23.59
CA ARG A 120 -10.09 -24.01 -23.00
C ARG A 120 -10.40 -25.16 -22.04
N ALA A 121 -11.59 -25.21 -21.45
CA ALA A 121 -12.00 -26.30 -20.57
C ALA A 121 -12.43 -27.56 -21.35
N SER A 122 -12.74 -27.45 -22.64
CA SER A 122 -13.23 -28.57 -23.47
C SER A 122 -12.18 -29.24 -24.36
N HIS A 123 -10.94 -28.72 -24.42
CA HIS A 123 -9.89 -29.21 -25.31
C HIS A 123 -8.83 -30.10 -24.63
N ASP A 124 -8.95 -30.39 -23.33
CA ASP A 124 -8.08 -31.33 -22.60
C ASP A 124 -8.62 -32.77 -22.57
N ALA A 125 -9.65 -33.06 -23.35
CA ALA A 125 -10.19 -34.41 -23.50
C ALA A 125 -10.09 -34.82 -24.97
N TRP A 126 -9.37 -35.92 -25.21
CA TRP A 126 -9.25 -36.67 -26.47
C TRP A 126 -8.22 -36.16 -27.49
N ASP A 127 -6.97 -36.61 -27.33
CA ASP A 127 -6.21 -37.21 -28.43
C ASP A 127 -4.90 -37.82 -27.89
N VAL A 128 -4.73 -39.14 -28.02
CA VAL A 128 -3.60 -39.82 -28.69
C VAL A 128 -3.80 -41.35 -28.57
N ASP A 129 -3.65 -41.98 -29.73
CA ASP A 129 -3.93 -43.34 -30.16
C ASP A 129 -3.20 -44.52 -29.46
N ASP A 130 -3.83 -45.67 -29.72
CA ASP A 130 -3.53 -47.09 -29.46
C ASP A 130 -2.12 -47.58 -29.89
N ASP A 131 -1.54 -48.52 -29.12
CA ASP A 131 -0.98 -49.78 -29.65
C ASP A 131 -0.47 -50.77 -28.56
N ALA A 132 -1.22 -51.87 -28.40
CA ALA A 132 -0.77 -53.27 -28.21
C ALA A 132 -0.19 -53.75 -26.84
N PRO A 133 -0.13 -55.08 -26.54
CA PRO A 133 -0.99 -55.68 -25.52
C PRO A 133 -0.30 -56.56 -24.44
N ASP A 134 -1.09 -56.81 -23.40
CA ASP A 134 -1.22 -58.05 -22.58
C ASP A 134 -0.08 -58.67 -21.75
N HIS A 135 -0.44 -58.76 -20.46
CA HIS A 135 -0.35 -59.90 -19.53
C HIS A 135 0.88 -60.09 -18.64
N PHE A 136 0.63 -60.05 -17.32
CA PHE A 136 0.92 -61.08 -16.28
C PHE A 136 0.55 -60.45 -14.90
N ILE A 137 -0.70 -60.57 -14.37
CA ILE A 137 -1.23 -61.60 -13.43
C ILE A 137 -0.16 -62.23 -12.50
N ILE A 138 -0.26 -62.45 -11.17
CA ILE A 138 -1.31 -62.74 -10.15
C ILE A 138 -0.66 -62.35 -8.78
N ASP A 139 -1.33 -61.72 -7.80
CA ASP A 139 -2.04 -62.35 -6.65
C ASP A 139 -2.66 -61.19 -5.83
N GLU A 140 -3.98 -61.01 -5.67
CA GLU A 140 -5.00 -61.81 -4.94
C GLU A 140 -4.63 -62.06 -3.46
N ASP A 141 -5.33 -61.50 -2.47
CA ASP A 141 -6.65 -61.88 -1.94
C ASP A 141 -7.14 -60.70 -1.02
N ARG A 142 -8.41 -60.37 -0.74
CA ARG A 142 -9.74 -60.90 -1.08
C ARG A 142 -10.82 -59.84 -0.78
N ARG A 143 -11.52 -59.50 -1.85
CA ARG A 143 -12.88 -58.96 -2.09
C ARG A 143 -13.91 -58.83 -0.93
N ARG A 144 -14.49 -57.61 -0.92
CA ARG A 144 -15.92 -57.18 -0.97
C ARG A 144 -16.92 -57.48 0.17
N GLY A 145 -17.30 -56.37 0.83
CA GLY A 145 -18.70 -55.94 1.07
C GLY A 145 -19.06 -55.70 2.55
N PRO A 146 -20.00 -54.80 2.91
CA PRO A 146 -20.51 -53.58 2.26
C PRO A 146 -20.10 -52.34 3.07
N CYS A 147 -19.57 -51.26 2.46
CA CYS A 147 -19.17 -50.09 3.26
C CYS A 147 -20.29 -49.04 3.30
N PRO A 148 -20.86 -48.76 4.50
CA PRO A 148 -21.99 -47.88 4.69
C PRO A 148 -21.54 -46.43 4.85
N ALA A 149 -22.46 -45.51 4.49
CA ALA A 149 -22.61 -44.16 5.02
C ALA A 149 -21.32 -43.42 5.42
N SER A 150 -20.84 -42.53 4.55
CA SER A 150 -20.05 -41.39 5.00
C SER A 150 -20.95 -40.51 5.85
N ILE A 151 -20.74 -40.59 7.14
CA ILE A 151 -21.41 -39.86 8.22
C ILE A 151 -21.54 -38.38 7.84
N GLU A 152 -22.81 -37.96 7.77
CA GLU A 152 -23.23 -36.57 7.90
C GLU A 152 -22.62 -36.01 9.20
N CYS A 153 -21.63 -35.14 9.09
CA CYS A 153 -21.30 -34.26 10.20
C CYS A 153 -22.41 -33.20 10.28
N PRO A 154 -23.10 -33.02 11.41
CA PRO A 154 -24.12 -32.02 11.55
C PRO A 154 -23.51 -30.63 11.35
N VAL A 155 -24.03 -29.90 10.37
CA VAL A 155 -23.93 -28.44 10.35
C VAL A 155 -24.53 -27.98 11.69
N PRO A 156 -23.79 -27.27 12.57
CA PRO A 156 -24.42 -26.67 13.74
C PRO A 156 -25.55 -25.78 13.21
N PRO A 157 -26.76 -25.80 13.80
CA PRO A 157 -27.86 -25.04 13.27
C PRO A 157 -27.39 -23.60 13.10
N ILE A 158 -27.57 -23.06 11.89
CA ILE A 158 -27.60 -21.63 11.67
C ILE A 158 -28.74 -21.15 12.57
N THR A 159 -28.40 -20.74 13.78
CA THR A 159 -29.28 -19.96 14.62
C THR A 159 -29.74 -18.82 13.74
N ALA A 160 -31.05 -18.77 13.51
CA ALA A 160 -31.72 -17.65 12.88
C ALA A 160 -31.05 -16.37 13.35
N ILE A 161 -30.73 -15.48 12.41
CA ILE A 161 -30.34 -14.11 12.70
C ILE A 161 -31.37 -13.62 13.72
N ALA A 162 -30.91 -13.51 14.97
CA ALA A 162 -31.70 -12.91 16.02
C ALA A 162 -32.00 -11.51 15.51
N SER A 163 -33.29 -11.18 15.50
CA SER A 163 -33.80 -9.81 15.49
C SER A 163 -32.89 -8.93 16.36
N PRO A 164 -32.68 -7.65 16.00
CA PRO A 164 -31.68 -6.80 16.64
C PRO A 164 -31.85 -6.89 18.15
N SER A 165 -30.89 -7.56 18.80
CA SER A 165 -30.88 -7.66 20.24
C SER A 165 -30.75 -6.24 20.74
N LYS A 166 -31.79 -5.76 21.43
CA LYS A 166 -31.72 -4.55 22.26
C LYS A 166 -30.37 -4.56 22.96
N MET A 167 -29.67 -3.41 22.94
CA MET A 167 -28.44 -3.18 23.69
C MET A 167 -28.56 -3.84 25.05
N VAL A 168 -27.90 -4.99 25.20
CA VAL A 168 -27.70 -5.61 26.49
C VAL A 168 -26.55 -4.80 27.08
N ASP A 169 -26.85 -4.03 28.12
CA ASP A 169 -25.82 -3.39 28.94
C ASP A 169 -24.76 -4.45 29.25
N PRO A 170 -23.46 -4.20 28.97
CA PRO A 170 -22.44 -5.19 29.24
C PRO A 170 -22.50 -5.54 30.73
N ALA A 171 -22.55 -6.84 31.03
CA ALA A 171 -22.50 -7.33 32.39
C ALA A 171 -21.31 -6.68 33.11
N PRO A 172 -21.50 -6.16 34.34
CA PRO A 172 -20.45 -5.44 35.04
C PRO A 172 -19.24 -6.35 35.18
N VAL A 173 -18.10 -5.91 34.65
CA VAL A 173 -16.82 -6.53 34.96
C VAL A 173 -16.67 -6.39 36.46
N ASN A 174 -16.62 -7.51 37.19
CA ASN A 174 -16.32 -7.51 38.63
C ASN A 174 -14.86 -7.09 38.81
N LEU A 175 -14.64 -5.79 38.81
CA LEU A 175 -13.39 -5.16 39.19
C LEU A 175 -13.22 -5.31 40.70
N PRO A 176 -11.98 -5.45 41.20
CA PRO A 176 -11.70 -5.30 42.62
C PRO A 176 -12.30 -3.98 43.15
N GLU A 177 -12.79 -3.97 44.39
CA GLU A 177 -13.43 -2.77 44.98
C GLU A 177 -12.53 -1.52 44.91
N GLU A 178 -11.22 -1.71 45.09
CA GLU A 178 -10.22 -0.64 44.93
C GLU A 178 -10.22 -0.04 43.51
N ASP A 179 -10.29 -0.89 42.49
CA ASP A 179 -10.29 -0.44 41.09
C ASP A 179 -11.59 0.30 40.76
N GLU A 180 -12.71 -0.16 41.31
CA GLU A 180 -14.01 0.48 41.17
C GLU A 180 -14.02 1.91 41.75
N GLU A 181 -13.41 2.11 42.92
CA GLU A 181 -13.24 3.44 43.50
C GLU A 181 -12.36 4.33 42.64
N ILE A 182 -11.23 3.81 42.16
CA ILE A 182 -10.32 4.57 41.29
C ILE A 182 -11.03 4.95 39.99
N VAL A 183 -11.80 4.05 39.38
CA VAL A 183 -12.59 4.35 38.19
C VAL A 183 -13.56 5.51 38.47
N LYS A 184 -14.28 5.49 39.59
CA LYS A 184 -15.20 6.60 39.96
C LYS A 184 -14.45 7.92 40.10
N LEU A 185 -13.26 7.92 40.72
CA LEU A 185 -12.42 9.11 40.87
C LEU A 185 -11.85 9.63 39.54
N VAL A 186 -11.61 8.76 38.58
CA VAL A 186 -11.21 9.14 37.22
C VAL A 186 -12.40 9.73 36.45
N VAL A 187 -13.58 9.10 36.55
CA VAL A 187 -14.82 9.57 35.92
C VAL A 187 -15.26 10.93 36.47
N SER A 188 -15.10 11.17 37.78
CA SER A 188 -15.40 12.47 38.41
C SER A 188 -14.35 13.55 38.11
N GLY A 189 -13.23 13.20 37.47
CA GLY A 189 -12.11 14.11 37.18
C GLY A 189 -11.22 14.42 38.39
N THR A 190 -11.40 13.74 39.53
CA THR A 190 -10.57 13.92 40.72
C THR A 190 -9.16 13.37 40.51
N ILE A 191 -9.02 12.25 39.79
CA ILE A 191 -7.73 11.69 39.37
C ILE A 191 -7.57 11.89 37.86
N PRO A 192 -6.51 12.59 37.40
CA PRO A 192 -6.25 12.71 35.97
C PRO A 192 -5.78 11.37 35.38
N SER A 193 -6.40 10.95 34.27
CA SER A 193 -6.16 9.65 33.63
C SER A 193 -4.71 9.41 33.19
N TYR A 194 -3.99 10.45 32.78
CA TYR A 194 -2.58 10.34 32.38
C TYR A 194 -1.62 10.03 33.54
N SER A 195 -2.08 10.14 34.79
CA SER A 195 -1.25 9.89 35.99
C SER A 195 -1.39 8.48 36.56
N LEU A 196 -2.21 7.63 35.94
CA LEU A 196 -2.53 6.31 36.49
C LEU A 196 -1.31 5.40 36.54
N GLU A 197 -0.47 5.40 35.51
CA GLU A 197 0.75 4.59 35.45
C GLU A 197 1.71 4.92 36.60
N SER A 198 1.90 6.21 36.89
CA SER A 198 2.81 6.64 37.97
C SER A 198 2.22 6.43 39.36
N LYS A 199 0.90 6.56 39.54
CA LYS A 199 0.23 6.35 40.83
C LYS A 199 0.07 4.88 41.21
N LEU A 200 -0.23 4.03 40.22
CA LEU A 200 -0.53 2.61 40.45
C LEU A 200 0.73 1.75 40.40
N GLY A 201 1.78 2.19 39.69
CA GLY A 201 2.99 1.39 39.48
C GLY A 201 2.80 0.16 38.58
N ASP A 202 1.58 -0.02 38.05
CA ASP A 202 1.21 -1.10 37.14
C ASP A 202 0.54 -0.51 35.91
N CYS A 203 1.26 -0.53 34.79
CA CYS A 203 0.79 0.02 33.51
C CYS A 203 -0.42 -0.73 32.96
N LYS A 204 -0.50 -2.06 33.16
CA LYS A 204 -1.61 -2.87 32.67
C LYS A 204 -2.87 -2.55 33.47
N ARG A 205 -2.78 -2.49 34.79
CA ARG A 205 -3.88 -2.07 35.67
C ARG A 205 -4.35 -0.65 35.32
N ALA A 206 -3.41 0.27 35.07
CA ALA A 206 -3.72 1.64 34.64
C ALA A 206 -4.52 1.68 33.33
N VAL A 207 -4.16 0.86 32.34
CA VAL A 207 -4.90 0.71 31.07
C VAL A 207 -6.32 0.19 31.34
N SER A 208 -6.47 -0.87 32.15
CA SER A 208 -7.78 -1.45 32.47
C SER A 208 -8.72 -0.45 33.15
N ILE A 209 -8.22 0.28 34.15
CA ILE A 209 -8.98 1.34 34.85
C ILE A 209 -9.37 2.46 33.89
N ARG A 210 -8.44 2.93 33.07
CA ARG A 210 -8.69 3.97 32.07
C ARG A 210 -9.75 3.54 31.07
N ARG A 211 -9.63 2.31 30.58
CA ARG A 211 -10.55 1.70 29.64
C ARG A 211 -11.95 1.61 30.22
N GLU A 212 -12.10 1.17 31.47
CA GLU A 212 -13.40 1.14 32.15
C GLU A 212 -13.99 2.54 32.35
N ALA A 213 -13.18 3.50 32.83
CA ALA A 213 -13.61 4.89 32.98
C ALA A 213 -14.09 5.48 31.64
N LEU A 214 -13.39 5.17 30.54
CA LEU A 214 -13.77 5.60 29.19
C LEU A 214 -15.11 4.98 28.74
N GLN A 215 -15.36 3.71 29.03
CA GLN A 215 -16.65 3.07 28.73
C GLN A 215 -17.81 3.77 29.46
N ARG A 216 -17.62 4.12 30.74
CA ARG A 216 -18.64 4.82 31.55
C ARG A 216 -18.88 6.25 31.08
N LEU A 217 -17.82 6.97 30.75
CA LEU A 217 -17.92 8.36 30.25
C LEU A 217 -18.61 8.43 28.89
N THR A 218 -18.34 7.47 28.00
CA THR A 218 -18.86 7.50 26.63
C THR A 218 -20.16 6.73 26.45
N GLY A 219 -20.51 5.86 27.39
CA GLY A 219 -21.60 4.89 27.24
C GLY A 219 -21.37 3.87 26.13
N LYS A 220 -20.14 3.75 25.61
CA LYS A 220 -19.79 2.84 24.52
C LYS A 220 -18.92 1.71 25.04
N SER A 221 -19.22 0.51 24.56
CA SER A 221 -18.41 -0.68 24.85
C SER A 221 -17.10 -0.63 24.06
N LEU A 222 -16.00 -1.03 24.71
CA LEU A 222 -14.70 -1.24 24.09
C LEU A 222 -14.36 -2.72 23.93
N LEU A 223 -15.30 -3.65 24.20
CA LEU A 223 -15.06 -5.10 24.26
C LEU A 223 -14.21 -5.66 23.10
N GLU A 224 -14.40 -5.17 21.88
CA GLU A 224 -13.67 -5.62 20.69
C GLU A 224 -12.23 -5.11 20.58
N LEU A 225 -11.85 -4.09 21.36
CA LEU A 225 -10.48 -3.58 21.41
C LEU A 225 -9.68 -4.41 22.44
N PRO A 226 -8.70 -5.23 22.01
CA PRO A 226 -7.91 -6.04 22.91
C PRO A 226 -7.10 -5.19 23.91
N CYS A 227 -6.95 -5.72 25.12
CA CYS A 227 -6.16 -5.11 26.19
C CYS A 227 -5.13 -6.09 26.78
N GLU A 228 -5.38 -7.39 26.69
CA GLU A 228 -4.54 -8.44 27.27
C GLU A 228 -3.38 -8.85 26.35
N GLY A 229 -2.31 -9.40 26.93
CA GLY A 229 -1.18 -9.96 26.17
C GLY A 229 -0.22 -8.94 25.54
N PHE A 230 -0.29 -7.66 25.96
CA PHE A 230 0.59 -6.59 25.50
C PHE A 230 1.48 -6.07 26.64
N ASP A 231 2.75 -5.81 26.36
CA ASP A 231 3.68 -5.21 27.33
C ASP A 231 3.55 -3.69 27.33
N TYR A 232 2.67 -3.18 28.20
CA TYR A 232 2.46 -1.74 28.37
C TYR A 232 3.64 -1.01 29.00
N GLN A 233 4.54 -1.73 29.69
CA GLN A 233 5.73 -1.11 30.27
C GLN A 233 6.70 -0.66 29.17
N ALA A 234 6.80 -1.42 28.07
CA ALA A 234 7.69 -1.12 26.96
C ALA A 234 7.32 0.16 26.18
N ILE A 235 6.05 0.58 26.19
CA ILE A 235 5.60 1.78 25.46
C ILE A 235 5.61 3.06 26.31
N LEU A 236 5.70 2.92 27.64
CA LEU A 236 5.54 4.03 28.58
C LEU A 236 6.62 5.10 28.36
N GLY A 237 6.17 6.32 28.07
CA GLY A 237 7.05 7.48 27.87
C GLY A 237 7.90 7.42 26.59
N GLN A 238 7.60 6.48 25.69
CA GLN A 238 8.35 6.28 24.44
C GLN A 238 7.46 6.31 23.20
N CYS A 239 6.35 5.57 23.21
CA CYS A 239 5.58 5.30 21.99
C CYS A 239 4.15 5.84 22.02
N CYS A 240 3.46 5.77 23.16
CA CYS A 240 2.06 6.19 23.26
C CYS A 240 1.70 6.58 24.70
N GLU A 241 0.95 7.66 24.83
CA GLU A 241 0.38 8.12 26.09
C GLU A 241 -1.07 7.64 26.25
N MET A 242 -1.49 7.45 27.51
CA MET A 242 -2.86 7.07 27.87
C MET A 242 -3.44 5.86 27.10
N PRO A 243 -2.72 4.72 27.01
CA PRO A 243 -3.21 3.55 26.29
C PRO A 243 -4.52 3.00 26.89
N VAL A 244 -5.42 2.53 26.03
CA VAL A 244 -6.71 1.88 26.38
C VAL A 244 -6.86 0.47 25.78
N GLY A 245 -5.78 -0.02 25.17
CA GLY A 245 -5.71 -1.25 24.40
C GLY A 245 -4.75 -1.10 23.22
N TYR A 246 -4.84 -2.01 22.27
CA TYR A 246 -4.06 -1.99 21.03
C TYR A 246 -4.90 -2.48 19.84
N VAL A 247 -4.52 -2.11 18.63
CA VAL A 247 -5.19 -2.55 17.40
C VAL A 247 -4.41 -3.69 16.77
N GLN A 248 -5.08 -4.80 16.47
CA GLN A 248 -4.48 -5.91 15.75
C GLN A 248 -4.56 -5.66 14.23
N ILE A 249 -3.42 -5.72 13.55
CA ILE A 249 -3.33 -5.57 12.10
C ILE A 249 -2.84 -6.91 11.50
N PRO A 250 -3.55 -7.49 10.52
CA PRO A 250 -3.08 -8.70 9.83
C PRO A 250 -1.70 -8.49 9.19
N VAL A 251 -0.80 -9.45 9.38
CA VAL A 251 0.56 -9.42 8.81
C VAL A 251 0.73 -10.58 7.84
N GLY A 252 0.97 -10.27 6.57
CA GLY A 252 1.34 -11.23 5.53
C GLY A 252 2.83 -11.17 5.18
N ILE A 253 3.31 -12.17 4.45
CA ILE A 253 4.67 -12.23 3.92
C ILE A 253 4.60 -12.26 2.39
N ALA A 254 5.39 -11.40 1.73
CA ALA A 254 5.61 -11.43 0.29
C ALA A 254 7.08 -11.80 0.00
N GLY A 255 7.32 -12.74 -0.92
CA GLY A 255 8.68 -13.12 -1.30
C GLY A 255 8.82 -14.54 -1.90
N PRO A 256 10.06 -14.97 -2.21
CA PRO A 256 11.31 -14.21 -2.00
C PRO A 256 11.47 -13.05 -2.99
N LEU A 257 11.91 -11.89 -2.50
CA LEU A 257 12.40 -10.77 -3.29
C LEU A 257 13.92 -10.92 -3.45
N LEU A 258 14.38 -11.21 -4.67
CA LEU A 258 15.81 -11.21 -4.99
C LEU A 258 16.27 -9.78 -5.29
N LEU A 259 16.99 -9.17 -4.36
CA LEU A 259 17.46 -7.78 -4.43
C LEU A 259 18.95 -7.74 -4.08
N ASP A 260 19.76 -7.14 -4.95
CA ASP A 260 21.21 -6.97 -4.75
C ASP A 260 21.96 -8.30 -4.48
N GLY A 261 21.43 -9.40 -5.02
CA GLY A 261 21.98 -10.75 -4.84
C GLY A 261 21.52 -11.48 -3.58
N PHE A 262 20.65 -10.87 -2.76
CA PHE A 262 20.11 -11.45 -1.53
C PHE A 262 18.61 -11.72 -1.65
N GLU A 263 18.12 -12.77 -1.00
CA GLU A 263 16.70 -13.10 -0.94
C GLU A 263 16.05 -12.56 0.34
N TYR A 264 14.95 -11.84 0.19
CA TYR A 264 14.20 -11.24 1.30
C TYR A 264 12.76 -11.75 1.36
N SER A 265 12.30 -12.04 2.57
CA SER A 265 10.88 -12.22 2.90
C SER A 265 10.36 -10.92 3.50
N VAL A 266 9.45 -10.23 2.81
CA VAL A 266 8.99 -8.89 3.18
C VAL A 266 7.72 -8.99 4.04
N PRO A 267 7.77 -8.60 5.32
CA PRO A 267 6.58 -8.51 6.15
C PRO A 267 5.73 -7.30 5.78
N MET A 268 4.42 -7.50 5.67
CA MET A 268 3.47 -6.46 5.30
C MET A 268 2.26 -6.49 6.25
N ALA A 269 2.10 -5.44 7.06
CA ALA A 269 0.93 -5.25 7.90
C ALA A 269 -0.14 -4.46 7.12
N THR A 270 -1.29 -5.07 6.81
CA THR A 270 -2.35 -4.41 6.03
C THR A 270 -3.72 -5.07 6.26
N THR A 271 -4.78 -4.27 6.13
CA THR A 271 -6.17 -4.76 6.03
C THR A 271 -6.69 -4.71 4.58
N GLU A 272 -5.90 -4.19 3.63
CA GLU A 272 -6.27 -4.11 2.23
C GLU A 272 -6.18 -5.48 1.54
N GLY A 273 -7.32 -5.93 0.99
CA GLY A 273 -7.40 -7.17 0.23
C GLY A 273 -6.50 -7.14 -1.00
N CYS A 274 -5.97 -8.31 -1.40
CA CYS A 274 -5.10 -8.50 -2.56
C CYS A 274 -3.74 -7.78 -2.55
N LEU A 275 -3.46 -6.84 -1.64
CA LEU A 275 -2.19 -6.10 -1.62
C LEU A 275 -0.97 -7.02 -1.47
N VAL A 276 -1.00 -7.92 -0.48
CA VAL A 276 0.09 -8.88 -0.23
C VAL A 276 0.24 -9.86 -1.41
N ALA A 277 -0.87 -10.40 -1.92
CA ALA A 277 -0.85 -11.32 -3.05
C ALA A 277 -0.31 -10.68 -4.34
N SER A 278 -0.70 -9.44 -4.61
CA SER A 278 -0.21 -8.65 -5.74
C SER A 278 1.28 -8.37 -5.62
N THR A 279 1.74 -7.95 -4.44
CA THR A 279 3.16 -7.73 -4.14
C THR A 279 3.96 -9.02 -4.32
N ASN A 280 3.45 -10.15 -3.82
CA ASN A 280 4.08 -11.46 -3.95
C ASN A 280 4.22 -11.89 -5.42
N ARG A 281 3.19 -11.64 -6.24
CA ARG A 281 3.26 -11.86 -7.70
C ARG A 281 4.35 -10.99 -8.34
N GLY A 282 4.49 -9.74 -7.90
CA GLY A 282 5.58 -8.84 -8.31
C GLY A 282 6.96 -9.39 -7.94
N CYS A 283 7.15 -9.83 -6.69
CA CYS A 283 8.38 -10.49 -6.23
C CYS A 283 8.72 -11.70 -7.11
N LYS A 284 7.73 -12.54 -7.45
CA LYS A 284 7.93 -13.69 -8.34
C LYS A 284 8.42 -13.26 -9.72
N ALA A 285 7.82 -12.23 -10.32
CA ALA A 285 8.22 -11.72 -11.63
C ALA A 285 9.67 -11.16 -11.61
N ILE A 286 10.04 -10.41 -10.56
CA ILE A 286 11.40 -9.91 -10.38
C ILE A 286 12.39 -11.08 -10.24
N TYR A 287 12.04 -12.08 -9.42
CA TYR A 287 12.89 -13.23 -9.15
C TYR A 287 13.21 -14.02 -10.42
N VAL A 288 12.19 -14.37 -11.22
CA VAL A 288 12.40 -15.12 -12.47
C VAL A 288 13.13 -14.29 -13.54
N SER A 289 13.16 -12.96 -13.40
CA SER A 289 13.90 -12.06 -14.28
C SER A 289 15.37 -11.90 -13.89
N GLY A 290 15.84 -12.63 -12.87
CA GLY A 290 17.23 -12.56 -12.39
C GLY A 290 17.46 -11.58 -11.24
N GLY A 291 16.40 -11.04 -10.65
CA GLY A 291 16.47 -10.14 -9.49
C GLY A 291 16.48 -8.66 -9.85
N ALA A 292 16.44 -7.82 -8.82
CA ALA A 292 16.55 -6.37 -8.91
C ALA A 292 17.88 -5.87 -8.32
N THR A 293 18.30 -4.68 -8.74
CA THR A 293 19.47 -3.98 -8.18
C THR A 293 19.01 -2.61 -7.66
N SER A 294 19.46 -2.22 -6.48
CA SER A 294 19.14 -0.94 -5.87
C SER A 294 20.39 -0.17 -5.46
N MET A 295 20.25 1.16 -5.40
CA MET A 295 21.31 2.07 -4.92
C MET A 295 20.67 3.22 -4.13
N VAL A 296 21.23 3.52 -2.97
CA VAL A 296 20.85 4.70 -2.17
C VAL A 296 21.60 5.91 -2.70
N LEU A 297 20.88 6.89 -3.26
CA LEU A 297 21.48 8.09 -3.85
C LEU A 297 21.80 9.17 -2.81
N ARG A 298 20.99 9.27 -1.76
CA ARG A 298 21.15 10.24 -0.68
C ARG A 298 20.53 9.71 0.60
N ASP A 299 21.22 9.94 1.71
CA ASP A 299 20.74 9.71 3.07
C ASP A 299 20.96 10.98 3.89
N GLY A 300 19.89 11.50 4.49
CA GLY A 300 19.93 12.73 5.26
C GLY A 300 18.54 13.16 5.74
N MET A 301 18.33 13.10 7.05
CA MET A 301 17.13 13.62 7.69
C MET A 301 17.22 15.15 7.79
N THR A 302 16.07 15.82 7.71
CA THR A 302 16.02 17.28 7.69
C THR A 302 15.11 17.88 8.74
N ARG A 303 15.48 19.05 9.25
CA ARG A 303 14.62 19.90 10.08
C ARG A 303 14.74 21.33 9.60
N ALA A 304 13.62 22.02 9.51
CA ALA A 304 13.55 23.37 8.98
C ALA A 304 12.89 24.33 9.97
N PRO A 305 13.63 24.93 10.91
CA PRO A 305 13.11 26.02 11.72
C PRO A 305 12.77 27.25 10.87
N VAL A 306 11.84 28.03 11.38
CA VAL A 306 11.51 29.36 10.88
C VAL A 306 11.86 30.40 11.93
N VAL A 307 12.67 31.37 11.53
CA VAL A 307 13.04 32.52 12.36
C VAL A 307 12.59 33.81 11.69
N ARG A 308 12.37 34.85 12.48
CA ARG A 308 11.89 36.14 12.04
C ARG A 308 12.77 37.25 12.58
N PHE A 309 12.96 38.27 11.76
CA PHE A 309 13.63 39.51 12.13
C PHE A 309 12.72 40.72 11.92
N ALA A 310 13.14 41.88 12.41
CA ALA A 310 12.45 43.15 12.18
C ALA A 310 12.41 43.53 10.68
N THR A 311 13.49 43.24 9.94
CA THR A 311 13.64 43.60 8.53
C THR A 311 14.16 42.44 7.68
N ALA A 312 13.84 42.46 6.38
CA ALA A 312 14.36 41.50 5.42
C ALA A 312 15.90 41.56 5.29
N LYS A 313 16.50 42.75 5.44
CA LYS A 313 17.96 42.92 5.44
C LYS A 313 18.63 42.09 6.54
N ARG A 314 18.09 42.15 7.76
CA ARG A 314 18.64 41.39 8.89
C ARG A 314 18.49 39.87 8.72
N ALA A 315 17.36 39.43 8.19
CA ALA A 315 17.17 38.02 7.81
C ALA A 315 18.18 37.56 6.74
N ALA A 316 18.54 38.43 5.79
CA ALA A 316 19.58 38.13 4.79
C ALA A 316 20.97 38.03 5.42
N GLU A 317 21.28 38.87 6.42
CA GLU A 317 22.55 38.79 7.14
C GLU A 317 22.72 37.45 7.85
N LEU A 318 21.67 36.89 8.47
CA LEU A 318 21.71 35.53 9.01
C LEU A 318 21.83 34.47 7.91
N LYS A 319 21.12 34.61 6.78
CA LYS A 319 21.27 33.69 5.64
C LYS A 319 22.72 33.61 5.16
N PHE A 320 23.36 34.76 4.94
CA PHE A 320 24.76 34.81 4.51
C PHE A 320 25.70 34.23 5.55
N PHE A 321 25.44 34.43 6.85
CA PHE A 321 26.22 33.81 7.91
C PHE A 321 26.13 32.28 7.88
N LEU A 322 24.93 31.73 7.72
CA LEU A 322 24.68 30.27 7.73
C LEU A 322 25.20 29.56 6.47
N GLU A 323 25.18 30.23 5.33
CA GLU A 323 25.66 29.68 4.06
C GLU A 323 27.15 29.95 3.79
N ASN A 324 27.83 30.71 4.67
CA ASN A 324 29.27 30.91 4.55
C ASN A 324 30.02 29.60 4.91
N PRO A 325 30.83 29.04 3.99
CA PRO A 325 31.61 27.83 4.25
C PRO A 325 32.56 27.95 5.46
N GLU A 326 33.05 29.15 5.78
CA GLU A 326 33.94 29.37 6.93
C GLU A 326 33.24 29.14 8.27
N ASN A 327 31.93 29.40 8.33
CA ASN A 327 31.13 29.22 9.55
C ASN A 327 30.59 27.79 9.70
N PHE A 328 30.54 27.03 8.60
CA PHE A 328 29.92 25.71 8.57
C PHE A 328 30.57 24.74 9.56
N GLU A 329 31.90 24.77 9.71
CA GLU A 329 32.60 23.88 10.64
C GLU A 329 32.19 24.16 12.10
N THR A 330 32.12 25.43 12.49
CA THR A 330 31.66 25.83 13.82
C THR A 330 30.21 25.39 14.06
N LEU A 331 29.33 25.65 13.09
CA LEU A 331 27.92 25.24 13.16
C LEU A 331 27.77 23.72 13.25
N SER A 332 28.58 22.98 12.48
CA SER A 332 28.64 21.52 12.51
C SER A 332 29.07 21.01 13.88
N VAL A 333 30.11 21.59 14.49
CA VAL A 333 30.55 21.22 15.84
C VAL A 333 29.43 21.44 16.86
N ILE A 334 28.75 22.59 16.83
CA ILE A 334 27.64 22.88 17.75
C ILE A 334 26.47 21.92 17.54
N PHE A 335 26.10 21.67 16.28
CA PHE A 335 25.03 20.75 15.93
C PHE A 335 25.33 19.32 16.39
N ASN A 336 26.54 18.82 16.08
CA ASN A 336 26.95 17.44 16.32
C ASN A 336 27.17 17.15 17.82
N ARG A 337 27.38 18.15 18.68
CA ARG A 337 27.44 17.97 20.15
C ARG A 337 26.16 17.35 20.72
N SER A 338 25.03 17.46 20.03
CA SER A 338 23.74 16.91 20.48
C SER A 338 23.70 15.37 20.46
N SER A 339 24.54 14.70 19.64
CA SER A 339 24.51 13.25 19.44
C SER A 339 25.80 12.71 18.84
N ARG A 340 26.23 11.53 19.29
CA ARG A 340 27.38 10.82 18.70
C ARG A 340 27.20 10.43 17.23
N PHE A 341 25.95 10.27 16.77
CA PHE A 341 25.62 9.82 15.42
C PHE A 341 25.28 10.96 14.45
N ALA A 342 24.83 12.10 14.97
CA ALA A 342 24.44 13.24 14.15
C ALA A 342 25.66 13.84 13.45
N ARG A 343 25.64 13.92 12.12
CA ARG A 343 26.60 14.69 11.34
C ARG A 343 25.87 15.65 10.42
N LEU A 344 26.04 16.94 10.67
CA LEU A 344 25.53 17.99 9.81
C LEU A 344 26.16 17.86 8.42
N GLN A 345 25.31 17.71 7.40
CA GLN A 345 25.71 17.58 6.00
C GLN A 345 25.60 18.90 5.25
N GLY A 346 24.66 19.77 5.63
CA GLY A 346 24.42 21.02 4.94
C GLY A 346 23.32 21.86 5.57
N ILE A 347 23.35 23.15 5.29
CA ILE A 347 22.33 24.12 5.66
C ILE A 347 21.89 24.82 4.38
N GLN A 348 20.58 24.87 4.13
CA GLN A 348 20.01 25.58 2.99
C GLN A 348 18.99 26.59 3.50
N CYS A 349 19.18 27.85 3.17
CA CYS A 349 18.35 28.92 3.69
C CYS A 349 17.43 29.48 2.62
N ALA A 350 16.19 29.76 3.00
CA ALA A 350 15.21 30.39 2.15
C ALA A 350 14.49 31.53 2.84
N MET A 351 14.32 32.64 2.13
CA MET A 351 13.76 33.86 2.70
C MET A 351 12.34 34.13 2.17
N ALA A 352 11.47 34.57 3.07
CA ALA A 352 10.17 35.14 2.73
C ALA A 352 10.01 36.48 3.47
N GLY A 353 10.45 37.56 2.82
CA GLY A 353 10.50 38.88 3.43
C GLY A 353 11.42 38.89 4.66
N ARG A 354 10.83 39.10 5.84
CA ARG A 354 11.55 39.14 7.13
C ARG A 354 11.63 37.78 7.85
N ASN A 355 11.06 36.73 7.26
CA ASN A 355 11.16 35.37 7.77
C ASN A 355 12.26 34.60 7.02
N LEU A 356 12.99 33.77 7.73
CA LEU A 356 14.02 32.88 7.20
C LEU A 356 13.70 31.43 7.59
N TYR A 357 13.60 30.56 6.59
CA TYR A 357 13.46 29.12 6.74
C TYR A 357 14.82 28.48 6.53
N ILE A 358 15.29 27.70 7.51
CA ILE A 358 16.66 27.18 7.52
C ILE A 358 16.60 25.66 7.48
N ARG A 359 16.80 25.02 6.34
CA ARG A 359 16.79 23.56 6.21
C ARG A 359 18.15 22.97 6.58
N PHE A 360 18.23 22.39 7.77
CA PHE A 360 19.37 21.57 8.19
C PHE A 360 19.23 20.16 7.61
N SER A 361 20.30 19.62 7.03
CA SER A 361 20.40 18.23 6.59
C SER A 361 21.46 17.50 7.42
N CYS A 362 21.15 16.30 7.91
CA CYS A 362 21.99 15.56 8.83
C CYS A 362 21.92 14.06 8.58
N SER A 363 23.05 13.36 8.66
CA SER A 363 23.05 11.89 8.76
C SER A 363 22.73 11.46 10.19
N THR A 364 21.95 10.40 10.35
CA THR A 364 21.41 9.99 11.66
C THR A 364 21.78 8.56 12.07
N GLY A 365 22.69 7.92 11.32
CA GLY A 365 22.99 6.50 11.47
C GLY A 365 21.78 5.66 11.07
N ASP A 366 21.50 4.59 11.81
CA ASP A 366 20.36 3.70 11.53
C ASP A 366 19.02 4.24 12.02
N ALA A 367 19.03 5.32 12.81
CA ALA A 367 17.80 5.95 13.30
C ALA A 367 17.18 6.84 12.22
N MET A 368 15.85 6.84 12.12
CA MET A 368 15.13 7.84 11.31
C MET A 368 15.48 9.27 11.76
N GLY A 369 15.70 9.49 13.06
CA GLY A 369 16.51 10.61 13.55
C GLY A 369 15.79 11.94 13.76
N MET A 370 14.46 12.00 13.66
CA MET A 370 13.69 13.25 13.82
C MET A 370 13.96 14.00 15.14
N ASN A 371 14.00 13.30 16.27
CA ASN A 371 14.31 13.92 17.57
C ASN A 371 15.77 14.37 17.65
N MET A 372 16.67 13.60 17.06
CA MET A 372 18.11 13.89 17.03
C MET A 372 18.38 15.19 16.26
N VAL A 373 17.81 15.32 15.06
CA VAL A 373 17.97 16.52 14.24
C VAL A 373 17.31 17.74 14.90
N SER A 374 16.13 17.60 15.51
CA SER A 374 15.51 18.70 16.27
C SER A 374 16.41 19.24 17.38
N LYS A 375 17.03 18.35 18.15
CA LYS A 375 17.94 18.74 19.24
C LYS A 375 19.20 19.42 18.70
N GLY A 376 19.77 18.90 17.61
CA GLY A 376 20.91 19.53 16.93
C GLY A 376 20.57 20.93 16.42
N VAL A 377 19.41 21.11 15.82
CA VAL A 377 18.91 22.43 15.38
C VAL A 377 18.73 23.37 16.57
N GLN A 378 18.12 22.92 17.67
CA GLN A 378 17.93 23.76 18.85
C GLN A 378 19.26 24.29 19.38
N ASN A 379 20.27 23.43 19.51
CA ASN A 379 21.61 23.85 19.95
C ASN A 379 22.22 24.93 19.03
N VAL A 380 22.01 24.82 17.72
CA VAL A 380 22.49 25.83 16.77
C VAL A 380 21.69 27.13 16.91
N LEU A 381 20.37 27.07 17.07
CA LEU A 381 19.55 28.26 17.29
C LEU A 381 19.93 28.98 18.58
N ASP A 382 20.16 28.23 19.67
CA ASP A 382 20.61 28.78 20.96
C ASP A 382 21.99 29.42 20.84
N PHE A 383 22.90 28.82 20.06
CA PHE A 383 24.21 29.41 19.76
C PHE A 383 24.08 30.72 18.98
N LEU A 384 23.21 30.76 17.97
CA LEU A 384 22.98 31.94 17.13
C LEU A 384 22.35 33.11 17.89
N GLN A 385 21.60 32.86 18.97
CA GLN A 385 21.03 33.93 19.80
C GLN A 385 22.09 34.87 20.41
N ASN A 386 23.34 34.42 20.56
CA ASN A 386 24.42 35.28 21.05
C ASN A 386 24.78 36.39 20.05
N ASP A 387 24.85 36.07 18.75
CA ASP A 387 25.25 37.00 17.69
C ASP A 387 24.04 37.67 17.00
N PHE A 388 22.86 37.05 17.12
CA PHE A 388 21.58 37.52 16.58
C PHE A 388 20.53 37.58 17.70
N PRO A 389 20.70 38.44 18.71
CA PRO A 389 19.77 38.54 19.86
C PRO A 389 18.39 39.07 19.45
N ASP A 390 18.27 39.68 18.27
CA ASP A 390 17.03 40.17 17.68
C ASP A 390 16.28 39.10 16.85
N MET A 391 16.79 37.86 16.82
CA MET A 391 16.18 36.72 16.15
C MET A 391 15.00 36.18 16.97
N ASP A 392 13.81 36.23 16.39
CA ASP A 392 12.60 35.63 16.94
C ASP A 392 12.39 34.22 16.35
N VAL A 393 12.50 33.18 17.18
CA VAL A 393 12.30 31.79 16.75
C VAL A 393 10.80 31.48 16.75
N ILE A 394 10.20 31.53 15.56
CA ILE A 394 8.76 31.29 15.37
C ILE A 394 8.41 29.81 15.57
N GLY A 395 9.31 28.91 15.18
CA GLY A 395 9.13 27.47 15.40
C GLY A 395 10.30 26.63 14.91
N ILE A 396 10.52 25.48 15.56
CA ILE A 396 11.58 24.51 15.22
C ILE A 396 11.26 23.72 13.94
N SER A 397 9.98 23.71 13.56
CA SER A 397 9.48 23.11 12.33
C SER A 397 8.54 24.09 11.67
N GLY A 398 9.05 24.94 10.79
CA GLY A 398 8.23 25.67 9.83
C GLY A 398 8.03 24.76 8.63
N GLU A 399 6.78 24.46 8.26
CA GLU A 399 6.49 23.71 7.04
C GLU A 399 7.09 24.46 5.84
N PRO A 400 8.21 24.00 5.26
CA PRO A 400 8.75 24.63 4.08
C PRO A 400 7.99 24.01 2.91
N ILE A 401 6.83 24.58 2.57
CA ILE A 401 5.96 24.05 1.49
C ILE A 401 6.68 24.02 0.13
N LEU A 402 7.84 24.65 -0.03
CA LEU A 402 8.51 24.79 -1.32
C LEU A 402 10.04 24.87 -1.18
N PHE A 403 10.78 23.76 -1.03
CA PHE A 403 12.21 23.68 -1.43
C PHE A 403 12.62 22.28 -1.90
#